data_AF-A0A840D1X9-F1
#
_entry.id   AF-A0A840D1X9-F1
#
_cell.length_a   1.000
_cell.length_b   1.000
_cell.length_c   1.000
_cell.angle_alpha   90.00
_cell.angle_beta   90.00
_cell.angle_gamma   90.00
#
_symmetry.space_group_name_H-M   'P 1'
#
loop_
_entity.id
_entity.type
_entity.pdbx_description
1 polymer ?
#
loop_
_entity_poly.entity_id
_entity_poly.type
_entity_poly.pdbx_seq_one_letter_code
_entity_poly.pdbx_strand_id
1 'polypeptide(L)'
;MNFKLVIQFIIAMSIILCTSCIDNLGPGWEYQVDNPLDKEIVIKIDKKEYTIPAQTTQNIELGQGKHTLTYDGSSVNFVTKVNSNKSVTIMNPTLSNYMLHANFYIRTNVKNKDISAVFDANSYEYNSDIGTVKLPVRVLNTLFIEKRHTNWSFGLEDDVKEKVGSSYPGKKKVFHKLYREAQYMKDLAEEIPAGTVFPVNSKKLSEQPPYVFPIESLMSDCDAANEFAKNLESRWKKTIADPSDIFQEVAALGFDTTVEQGQQSKLAKACSTQFNPGRDDKPFKEAMKRMSRVTKYLVDASSFIVE
;
A
#
# COMPACT_ATOMS: atom_id res chain seq x y z
N MET A 1 -72.33 -17.01 5.23
CA MET A 1 -71.20 -17.94 5.04
C MET A 1 -71.43 -18.66 3.73
N ASN A 2 -70.97 -18.06 2.62
CA ASN A 2 -71.30 -18.51 1.26
C ASN A 2 -70.01 -18.83 0.51
N PHE A 3 -69.86 -20.09 0.13
CA PHE A 3 -68.82 -20.59 -0.75
C PHE A 3 -69.22 -20.28 -2.20
N LYS A 4 -68.44 -19.46 -2.90
CA LYS A 4 -68.40 -19.48 -4.38
C LYS A 4 -66.97 -19.29 -4.87
N LEU A 5 -66.43 -20.41 -5.35
CA LEU A 5 -65.27 -20.52 -6.20
C LEU A 5 -65.60 -19.82 -7.54
N VAL A 6 -64.79 -18.85 -7.95
CA VAL A 6 -64.74 -18.35 -9.34
C VAL A 6 -63.27 -18.32 -9.72
N ILE A 7 -62.90 -19.23 -10.63
CA ILE A 7 -61.60 -19.31 -11.28
C ILE A 7 -61.84 -19.02 -12.77
N GLN A 8 -60.84 -18.37 -13.39
CA GLN A 8 -60.71 -17.86 -14.78
C GLN A 8 -61.18 -16.41 -14.97
N PHE A 9 -60.45 -15.48 -15.61
CA PHE A 9 -59.41 -15.50 -16.66
C PHE A 9 -58.81 -14.06 -16.67
N ILE A 10 -57.50 -13.79 -16.77
CA ILE A 10 -56.82 -13.22 -17.96
C ILE A 10 -55.39 -12.77 -17.59
N ILE A 11 -54.51 -13.09 -18.52
CA ILE A 11 -53.08 -12.79 -18.66
C ILE A 11 -52.82 -11.28 -18.75
N ALA A 12 -51.86 -10.77 -17.98
CA ALA A 12 -51.14 -9.54 -18.31
C ALA A 12 -49.65 -9.69 -17.99
N MET A 13 -48.90 -9.78 -19.07
CA MET A 13 -47.46 -9.66 -19.21
C MET A 13 -46.90 -8.54 -18.32
N SER A 14 -45.97 -8.88 -17.42
CA SER A 14 -44.93 -7.95 -16.97
C SER A 14 -43.69 -8.77 -16.75
N ILE A 15 -42.93 -8.89 -17.84
CA ILE A 15 -41.55 -9.28 -17.87
C ILE A 15 -40.82 -8.27 -16.98
N ILE A 16 -40.68 -8.58 -15.70
CA ILE A 16 -39.70 -7.93 -14.85
C ILE A 16 -38.37 -8.45 -15.36
N LEU A 17 -37.79 -7.68 -16.28
CA LEU A 17 -36.38 -7.70 -16.58
C LEU A 17 -35.66 -7.41 -15.27
N CYS A 18 -35.34 -8.46 -14.51
CA CYS A 18 -34.22 -8.46 -13.60
C CYS A 18 -32.97 -8.26 -14.45
N THR A 19 -32.73 -7.01 -14.84
CA THR A 19 -31.39 -6.54 -15.16
C THR A 19 -30.64 -6.45 -13.84
N SER A 20 -30.36 -7.61 -13.26
CA SER A 20 -29.19 -7.72 -12.40
C SER A 20 -28.03 -7.38 -13.32
N CYS A 21 -27.53 -6.14 -13.22
CA CYS A 21 -26.15 -5.88 -13.57
C CYS A 21 -25.37 -7.00 -12.87
N ILE A 22 -24.82 -7.90 -13.66
CA ILE A 22 -23.81 -8.83 -13.20
C ILE A 22 -22.66 -7.90 -12.84
N ASP A 23 -22.62 -7.45 -11.59
CA ASP A 23 -21.42 -6.86 -11.03
C ASP A 23 -20.34 -7.91 -11.23
N ASN A 24 -19.24 -7.51 -11.88
CA ASN A 24 -18.10 -8.36 -12.19
C ASN A 24 -17.67 -9.13 -10.93
N LEU A 25 -18.14 -10.37 -10.78
CA LEU A 25 -17.70 -11.34 -9.77
C LEU A 25 -16.33 -11.93 -10.16
N GLY A 26 -15.41 -11.05 -10.57
CA GLY A 26 -13.99 -11.39 -10.59
C GLY A 26 -13.48 -11.56 -9.16
N PRO A 27 -12.29 -12.14 -8.95
CA PRO A 27 -11.67 -12.13 -7.63
C PRO A 27 -11.53 -10.68 -7.16
N GLY A 28 -11.83 -10.40 -5.89
CA GLY A 28 -11.61 -9.09 -5.30
C GLY A 28 -10.38 -9.04 -4.38
N TRP A 29 -9.95 -7.81 -4.09
CA TRP A 29 -8.96 -7.50 -3.09
C TRP A 29 -9.65 -7.08 -1.80
N GLU A 30 -9.30 -7.72 -0.69
CA GLU A 30 -9.84 -7.38 0.64
C GLU A 30 -9.03 -6.24 1.26
N TYR A 31 -9.70 -5.15 1.59
CA TYR A 31 -9.17 -4.02 2.33
C TYR A 31 -9.65 -4.06 3.77
N GLN A 32 -8.76 -3.78 4.71
CA GLN A 32 -9.10 -3.42 6.08
C GLN A 32 -9.39 -1.92 6.11
N VAL A 33 -10.65 -1.53 5.96
CA VAL A 33 -11.03 -0.12 6.02
C VAL A 33 -11.19 0.27 7.48
N ASP A 34 -10.27 1.09 7.96
CA ASP A 34 -10.15 1.39 9.38
C ASP A 34 -10.56 2.83 9.71
N ASN A 35 -11.32 2.96 10.80
CA ASN A 35 -11.68 4.23 11.39
C ASN A 35 -10.94 4.40 12.72
N PRO A 36 -9.85 5.19 12.77
CA PRO A 36 -9.10 5.40 14.00
C PRO A 36 -9.71 6.47 14.91
N LEU A 37 -10.79 7.15 14.49
CA LEU A 37 -11.42 8.22 15.24
C LEU A 37 -12.31 7.67 16.37
N ASP A 38 -12.61 8.54 17.33
CA ASP A 38 -13.51 8.28 18.47
C ASP A 38 -15.00 8.40 18.12
N LYS A 39 -15.32 8.66 16.86
CA LYS A 39 -16.67 8.78 16.32
C LYS A 39 -16.84 7.92 15.08
N GLU A 40 -18.08 7.54 14.80
CA GLU A 40 -18.46 6.88 13.57
C GLU A 40 -18.13 7.73 12.34
N ILE A 41 -17.73 7.08 11.24
CA ILE A 41 -17.58 7.70 9.93
C ILE A 41 -18.48 7.02 8.90
N VAL A 42 -18.95 7.81 7.94
CA VAL A 42 -19.62 7.30 6.75
C VAL A 42 -18.73 7.57 5.56
N ILE A 43 -18.39 6.52 4.82
CA ILE A 43 -17.64 6.61 3.57
C ILE A 43 -18.50 6.08 2.44
N LYS A 44 -18.16 6.49 1.21
CA LYS A 44 -18.75 5.94 0.00
C LYS A 44 -17.66 5.44 -0.91
N ILE A 45 -17.73 4.18 -1.31
CA ILE A 45 -16.88 3.62 -2.36
C ILE A 45 -17.78 3.31 -3.55
N ASP A 46 -17.50 3.98 -4.66
CA ASP A 46 -18.32 3.98 -5.87
C ASP A 46 -19.77 4.38 -5.55
N LYS A 47 -20.72 3.44 -5.67
CA LYS A 47 -22.14 3.68 -5.41
C LYS A 47 -22.59 3.22 -4.02
N LYS A 48 -21.71 2.56 -3.26
CA LYS A 48 -22.07 1.91 -1.99
C LYS A 48 -21.55 2.71 -0.81
N GLU A 49 -22.43 2.95 0.16
CA GLU A 49 -22.11 3.60 1.42
C GLU A 49 -21.76 2.56 2.48
N TYR A 50 -20.83 2.93 3.35
CA TYR A 50 -20.35 2.11 4.46
C TYR A 50 -20.27 2.97 5.70
N THR A 51 -20.87 2.48 6.78
CA THR A 51 -20.81 3.09 8.10
C THR A 51 -19.79 2.31 8.94
N ILE A 52 -18.72 2.98 9.36
CA ILE A 52 -17.62 2.37 10.10
C ILE A 52 -17.61 2.94 11.52
N PRO A 53 -17.94 2.13 12.54
CA PRO A 53 -17.94 2.59 13.93
C PRO A 53 -16.58 3.15 14.38
N ALA A 54 -16.61 3.95 15.45
CA ALA A 54 -15.40 4.49 16.08
C ALA A 54 -14.39 3.39 16.46
N GLN A 55 -13.11 3.60 16.16
CA GLN A 55 -12.00 2.71 16.53
C GLN A 55 -12.17 1.26 16.06
N THR A 56 -12.78 1.06 14.88
CA THR A 56 -13.01 -0.27 14.30
C THR A 56 -12.52 -0.39 12.87
N THR A 57 -12.27 -1.64 12.48
CA THR A 57 -11.98 -2.04 11.10
C THR A 57 -13.17 -2.76 10.50
N GLN A 58 -13.48 -2.45 9.25
CA GLN A 58 -14.40 -3.21 8.42
C GLN A 58 -13.68 -3.75 7.18
N ASN A 59 -13.81 -5.06 6.93
CA ASN A 59 -13.30 -5.65 5.70
C ASN A 59 -14.22 -5.33 4.52
N ILE A 60 -13.65 -4.80 3.45
CA ILE A 60 -14.36 -4.51 2.20
C ILE A 60 -13.60 -5.12 1.04
N GLU A 61 -14.28 -5.91 0.22
CA GLU A 61 -13.73 -6.49 -1.00
C GLU A 61 -14.04 -5.57 -2.20
N LEU A 62 -13.02 -5.19 -2.95
CA LEU A 62 -13.16 -4.42 -4.20
C LEU A 62 -12.63 -5.22 -5.39
N GLY A 63 -13.33 -5.15 -6.51
CA GLY A 63 -12.87 -5.74 -7.76
C GLY A 63 -11.63 -5.03 -8.33
N GLN A 64 -11.08 -5.58 -9.41
CA GLN A 64 -10.05 -4.89 -10.20
C GLN A 64 -10.65 -3.71 -10.95
N GLY A 65 -9.90 -2.61 -11.06
CA GLY A 65 -10.26 -1.46 -11.90
C GLY A 65 -10.35 -0.14 -11.12
N LYS A 66 -11.04 0.83 -11.72
CA LYS A 66 -11.19 2.19 -11.17
C LYS A 66 -12.27 2.23 -10.09
N HIS A 67 -11.97 2.96 -9.03
CA HIS A 67 -12.88 3.22 -7.92
C HIS A 67 -12.78 4.68 -7.50
N THR A 68 -13.83 5.16 -6.84
CA THR A 68 -13.84 6.46 -6.16
C THR A 68 -14.19 6.28 -4.69
N LEU A 69 -13.31 6.71 -3.80
CA LEU A 69 -13.59 6.82 -2.36
C LEU A 69 -14.02 8.26 -2.05
N THR A 70 -15.10 8.43 -1.30
CA THR A 70 -15.56 9.71 -0.77
C THR A 70 -15.69 9.64 0.74
N TYR A 71 -15.15 10.65 1.42
CA TYR A 71 -15.29 10.87 2.86
C TYR A 71 -15.26 12.38 3.14
N ASP A 72 -16.11 12.84 4.05
CA ASP A 72 -16.18 14.25 4.48
C ASP A 72 -16.29 15.25 3.31
N GLY A 73 -17.13 14.93 2.32
CA GLY A 73 -17.35 15.75 1.13
C GLY A 73 -16.16 15.83 0.16
N SER A 74 -15.08 15.09 0.39
CA SER A 74 -13.91 15.02 -0.47
C SER A 74 -13.78 13.63 -1.10
N SER A 75 -13.38 13.57 -2.37
CA SER A 75 -13.27 12.33 -3.14
C SER A 75 -11.87 12.14 -3.71
N VAL A 76 -11.47 10.87 -3.86
CA VAL A 76 -10.21 10.46 -4.49
C VAL A 76 -10.46 9.27 -5.42
N ASN A 77 -9.87 9.34 -6.60
CA ASN A 77 -9.90 8.24 -7.57
C ASN A 77 -8.71 7.32 -7.32
N PHE A 78 -8.93 6.02 -7.42
CA PHE A 78 -7.86 5.05 -7.32
C PHE A 78 -8.13 3.84 -8.22
N VAL A 79 -7.09 3.09 -8.51
CA VAL A 79 -7.18 1.81 -9.23
C VAL A 79 -6.79 0.69 -8.28
N THR A 80 -7.63 -0.35 -8.21
CA THR A 80 -7.34 -1.61 -7.50
C THR A 80 -6.75 -2.62 -8.49
N LYS A 81 -5.65 -3.25 -8.09
CA LYS A 81 -5.06 -4.40 -8.76
C LYS A 81 -5.26 -5.64 -7.90
N VAL A 82 -6.00 -6.63 -8.41
CA VAL A 82 -6.24 -7.88 -7.67
C VAL A 82 -5.17 -8.90 -8.06
N ASN A 83 -4.37 -9.34 -7.08
CA ASN A 83 -3.41 -10.42 -7.27
C ASN A 83 -3.77 -11.66 -6.42
N SER A 84 -3.26 -12.83 -6.81
CA SER A 84 -3.47 -14.08 -6.07
C SER A 84 -2.71 -14.15 -4.74
N ASN A 85 -1.64 -13.37 -4.60
CA ASN A 85 -0.81 -13.27 -3.40
C ASN A 85 -1.40 -12.24 -2.42
N LYS A 86 -2.60 -12.56 -1.88
CA LYS A 86 -3.31 -11.71 -0.92
C LYS A 86 -2.36 -11.20 0.17
N SER A 87 -2.25 -9.88 0.25
CA SER A 87 -1.55 -9.16 1.30
C SER A 87 -2.56 -8.23 1.97
N VAL A 88 -2.35 -7.94 3.25
CA VAL A 88 -3.22 -7.01 3.95
C VAL A 88 -2.91 -5.59 3.48
N THR A 89 -3.95 -4.86 3.10
CA THR A 89 -3.93 -3.42 2.83
C THR A 89 -4.93 -2.74 3.76
N ILE A 90 -4.47 -1.78 4.54
CA ILE A 90 -5.35 -0.91 5.31
C ILE A 90 -5.72 0.29 4.44
N MET A 91 -7.01 0.57 4.35
CA MET A 91 -7.54 1.80 3.79
C MET A 91 -7.85 2.75 4.95
N ASN A 92 -7.28 3.95 4.90
CA ASN A 92 -7.42 5.00 5.90
C ASN A 92 -8.15 6.21 5.28
N PRO A 93 -9.51 6.19 5.24
CA PRO A 93 -10.28 7.27 4.62
C PRO A 93 -10.09 8.63 5.32
N THR A 94 -9.75 8.59 6.60
CA THR A 94 -9.58 9.78 7.44
C THR A 94 -8.20 10.43 7.31
N LEU A 95 -7.24 9.74 6.68
CA LEU A 95 -5.83 10.14 6.63
C LEU A 95 -5.20 10.38 8.02
N SER A 96 -5.80 9.83 9.07
CA SER A 96 -5.28 9.94 10.44
C SER A 96 -3.97 9.17 10.60
N ASN A 97 -3.25 9.45 11.68
CA ASN A 97 -1.99 8.80 11.98
C ASN A 97 -2.18 7.34 12.42
N TYR A 98 -1.29 6.50 11.90
CA TYR A 98 -0.99 5.17 12.38
C TYR A 98 0.47 5.11 12.78
N MET A 99 0.76 4.35 13.81
CA MET A 99 2.08 4.28 14.43
C MET A 99 2.70 2.93 14.12
N LEU A 100 3.74 2.90 13.29
CA LEU A 100 4.51 1.71 13.01
C LEU A 100 5.69 1.63 13.98
N HIS A 101 5.49 0.98 15.12
CA HIS A 101 6.46 0.90 16.20
C HIS A 101 7.36 -0.33 16.08
N ALA A 102 8.66 -0.13 16.26
CA ALA A 102 9.68 -1.16 16.21
C ALA A 102 9.89 -1.82 17.58
N ASN A 103 9.57 -3.11 17.66
CA ASN A 103 9.77 -3.94 18.84
C ASN A 103 11.10 -4.71 18.71
N PHE A 104 11.99 -4.55 19.69
CA PHE A 104 13.35 -5.10 19.65
C PHE A 104 13.47 -6.39 20.47
N TYR A 105 13.83 -7.48 19.80
CA TYR A 105 14.08 -8.78 20.41
C TYR A 105 15.56 -9.11 20.30
N ILE A 106 16.29 -8.95 21.40
CA ILE A 106 17.75 -9.02 21.43
C ILE A 106 18.19 -10.11 22.41
N ARG A 107 19.10 -10.99 21.98
CA ARG A 107 19.70 -11.99 22.87
C ARG A 107 20.57 -11.31 23.92
N THR A 108 20.60 -11.86 25.13
CA THR A 108 21.33 -11.33 26.29
C THR A 108 22.84 -11.15 26.07
N ASN A 109 23.43 -11.84 25.10
CA ASN A 109 24.88 -11.82 24.81
C ASN A 109 25.29 -10.91 23.64
N VAL A 110 24.46 -9.94 23.25
CA VAL A 110 24.77 -8.96 22.20
C VAL A 110 25.49 -7.75 22.80
N LYS A 111 26.51 -7.22 22.10
CA LYS A 111 27.26 -6.03 22.54
C LYS A 111 26.42 -4.77 22.41
N ASN A 112 26.55 -3.82 23.34
CA ASN A 112 25.75 -2.58 23.34
C ASN A 112 25.84 -1.76 22.05
N LYS A 113 27.05 -1.61 21.45
CA LYS A 113 27.21 -0.88 20.18
C LYS A 113 26.33 -1.43 19.05
N ASP A 114 26.11 -2.74 19.08
CA ASP A 114 25.33 -3.46 18.09
C ASP A 114 23.82 -3.25 18.35
N ILE A 115 23.42 -2.93 19.58
CA ILE A 115 22.05 -2.59 19.97
C ILE A 115 21.72 -1.17 19.52
N SER A 116 22.58 -0.19 19.82
CA SER A 116 22.38 1.22 19.44
C SER A 116 22.20 1.39 17.94
N ALA A 117 23.03 0.72 17.12
CA ALA A 117 22.91 0.78 15.66
C ALA A 117 21.56 0.23 15.13
N VAL A 118 20.97 -0.76 15.81
CA VAL A 118 19.65 -1.29 15.43
C VAL A 118 18.55 -0.36 15.87
N PHE A 119 18.64 0.23 17.05
CA PHE A 119 17.71 1.26 17.50
C PHE A 119 17.71 2.45 16.54
N ASP A 120 18.88 3.05 16.28
CA ASP A 120 19.02 4.20 15.38
C ASP A 120 18.45 3.92 13.97
N ALA A 121 18.64 2.72 13.43
CA ALA A 121 18.12 2.34 12.12
C ALA A 121 16.58 2.20 12.07
N ASN A 122 15.92 2.14 13.22
CA ASN A 122 14.46 2.02 13.35
C ASN A 122 13.83 3.20 14.09
N SER A 123 14.59 4.26 14.35
CA SER A 123 14.12 5.46 15.06
C SER A 123 14.02 6.68 14.16
N TYR A 124 13.07 7.55 14.48
CA TYR A 124 12.75 8.76 13.77
C TYR A 124 12.77 9.95 14.73
N GLU A 125 13.15 11.11 14.22
CA GLU A 125 13.25 12.34 15.01
C GLU A 125 11.90 13.04 15.11
N TYR A 126 11.56 13.44 16.33
CA TYR A 126 10.34 14.18 16.66
C TYR A 126 10.68 15.34 17.60
N ASN A 127 9.92 16.43 17.49
CA ASN A 127 10.04 17.54 18.43
C ASN A 127 9.28 17.21 19.72
N SER A 128 9.83 17.61 20.86
CA SER A 128 9.24 17.48 22.20
C SER A 128 9.57 18.68 23.06
N ASP A 129 9.03 18.75 24.28
CA ASP A 129 9.32 19.83 25.24
C ASP A 129 10.80 19.88 25.65
N ILE A 130 11.51 18.76 25.55
CA ILE A 130 12.94 18.65 25.89
C ILE A 130 13.85 18.76 24.65
N GLY A 131 13.31 19.16 23.51
CA GLY A 131 14.01 19.25 22.23
C GLY A 131 13.73 18.06 21.31
N THR A 132 14.62 17.81 20.35
CA THR A 132 14.47 16.71 19.39
C THR A 132 14.77 15.37 20.05
N VAL A 133 13.83 14.43 19.96
CA VAL A 133 13.93 13.07 20.50
C VAL A 133 13.89 12.04 19.39
N LYS A 134 14.58 10.91 19.58
CA LYS A 134 14.51 9.76 18.68
C LYS A 134 13.59 8.70 19.26
N LEU A 135 12.52 8.39 18.55
CA LEU A 135 11.56 7.35 18.94
C LEU A 135 11.56 6.22 17.92
N PRO A 136 11.44 4.95 18.34
CA PRO A 136 11.42 3.78 17.46
C PRO A 136 10.05 3.60 16.78
N VAL A 137 9.48 4.68 16.26
CA VAL A 137 8.14 4.70 15.66
C VAL A 137 8.17 5.54 14.40
N ARG A 138 7.53 5.04 13.35
CA ARG A 138 7.26 5.80 12.12
C ARG A 138 5.77 6.13 12.04
N VAL A 139 5.44 7.37 11.74
CA VAL A 139 4.07 7.80 11.46
C VAL A 139 3.71 7.47 10.02
N LEU A 140 2.53 6.86 9.84
CA LEU A 140 1.92 6.54 8.56
C LEU A 140 0.54 7.18 8.50
N ASN A 141 0.29 8.02 7.50
CA ASN A 141 -0.97 8.77 7.37
C ASN A 141 -1.42 8.90 5.90
N THR A 142 -1.06 7.90 5.09
CA THR A 142 -1.47 7.75 3.71
C THR A 142 -2.80 7.03 3.61
N LEU A 143 -3.51 7.21 2.49
CA LEU A 143 -4.77 6.52 2.21
C LEU A 143 -4.64 4.99 2.22
N PHE A 144 -3.57 4.47 1.61
CA PHE A 144 -3.27 3.04 1.60
C PHE A 144 -2.02 2.78 2.44
N ILE A 145 -2.15 1.85 3.39
CA ILE A 145 -1.06 1.37 4.22
C ILE A 145 -0.91 -0.12 3.92
N GLU A 146 0.08 -0.46 3.10
CA GLU A 146 0.23 -1.81 2.54
C GLU A 146 1.30 -2.62 3.26
N LYS A 147 0.98 -3.87 3.62
CA LYS A 147 1.91 -4.74 4.37
C LYS A 147 3.19 -5.01 3.61
N ARG A 148 3.14 -5.11 2.27
CA ARG A 148 4.31 -5.38 1.42
C ARG A 148 5.32 -4.22 1.41
N HIS A 149 4.87 -2.97 1.57
CA HIS A 149 5.76 -1.81 1.56
C HIS A 149 6.19 -1.37 2.95
N THR A 150 5.37 -1.63 3.96
CA THR A 150 5.63 -1.22 5.35
C THR A 150 6.22 -2.33 6.20
N ASN A 151 5.99 -3.59 5.83
CA ASN A 151 6.51 -4.80 6.46
C ASN A 151 6.20 -4.93 7.96
N TRP A 152 4.98 -4.56 8.38
CA TRP A 152 4.54 -4.86 9.75
C TRP A 152 4.41 -6.37 9.98
N SER A 153 4.73 -6.77 11.20
CA SER A 153 4.65 -8.15 11.67
C SER A 153 3.36 -8.40 12.45
N PHE A 154 2.90 -7.40 13.18
CA PHE A 154 1.66 -7.37 13.95
C PHE A 154 0.77 -6.24 13.41
N GLY A 155 -0.44 -6.57 12.95
CA GLY A 155 -1.45 -5.62 12.49
C GLY A 155 -2.15 -4.89 13.64
N LEU A 156 -3.24 -4.19 13.31
CA LEU A 156 -3.99 -3.34 14.26
C LEU A 156 -4.51 -4.11 15.48
N GLU A 157 -5.01 -5.33 15.24
CA GLU A 157 -5.63 -6.18 16.25
C GLU A 157 -4.69 -7.25 16.82
N ASP A 158 -3.44 -7.31 16.35
CA ASP A 158 -2.47 -8.32 16.79
C ASP A 158 -1.71 -7.85 18.04
N ASP A 159 -1.57 -8.71 19.04
CA ASP A 159 -0.67 -8.45 20.16
C ASP A 159 0.80 -8.69 19.81
N VAL A 160 1.68 -7.84 20.36
CA VAL A 160 3.12 -8.10 20.32
C VAL A 160 3.44 -9.28 21.23
N LYS A 161 4.45 -10.06 20.84
CA LYS A 161 4.93 -11.15 21.68
C LYS A 161 5.93 -10.61 22.69
N GLU A 162 5.89 -11.06 23.93
CA GLU A 162 6.95 -10.71 24.89
C GLU A 162 8.31 -11.35 24.52
N LYS A 163 8.27 -12.54 23.91
CA LYS A 163 9.45 -13.34 23.54
C LYS A 163 9.26 -14.00 22.18
N VAL A 164 10.35 -14.20 21.47
CA VAL A 164 10.37 -14.86 20.15
C VAL A 164 11.30 -16.07 20.17
N GLY A 165 10.93 -17.12 19.44
CA GLY A 165 11.62 -18.41 19.47
C GLY A 165 13.05 -18.38 18.91
N SER A 166 13.84 -19.41 19.26
CA SER A 166 15.22 -19.59 18.79
C SER A 166 15.34 -19.87 17.29
N SER A 167 14.24 -20.23 16.62
CA SER A 167 14.15 -20.49 15.18
C SER A 167 14.31 -19.25 14.31
N TYR A 168 14.20 -18.04 14.89
CA TYR A 168 14.52 -16.82 14.17
C TYR A 168 16.05 -16.67 14.04
N PRO A 169 16.61 -16.69 12.80
CA PRO A 169 18.04 -16.56 12.62
C PRO A 169 18.53 -15.18 13.06
N GLY A 170 19.66 -15.15 13.78
CA GLY A 170 20.32 -13.91 14.23
C GLY A 170 20.28 -13.68 15.74
N LYS A 171 21.15 -12.76 16.21
CA LYS A 171 21.20 -12.36 17.62
C LYS A 171 20.23 -11.23 17.97
N LYS A 172 19.61 -10.61 16.95
CA LYS A 172 18.71 -9.47 17.06
C LYS A 172 17.60 -9.61 16.03
N LYS A 173 16.39 -9.27 16.42
CA LYS A 173 15.24 -9.21 15.52
C LYS A 173 14.41 -7.98 15.85
N VAL A 174 13.99 -7.26 14.82
CA VAL A 174 13.03 -6.16 14.94
C VAL A 174 11.74 -6.60 14.28
N PHE A 175 10.64 -6.49 15.00
CA PHE A 175 9.30 -6.70 14.47
C PHE A 175 8.51 -5.42 14.63
N HIS A 176 7.75 -5.05 13.61
CA HIS A 176 6.94 -3.83 13.69
C HIS A 176 5.50 -4.19 14.05
N LYS A 177 4.91 -3.43 14.97
CA LYS A 177 3.46 -3.42 15.23
C LYS A 177 2.87 -2.13 14.70
N LEU A 178 1.72 -2.26 14.05
CA LEU A 178 0.91 -1.13 13.65
C LEU A 178 -0.12 -0.81 14.74
N TYR A 179 -0.24 0.46 15.11
CA TYR A 179 -1.23 0.95 16.06
C TYR A 179 -2.06 2.06 15.41
N ARG A 180 -3.31 2.19 15.84
CA ARG A 180 -4.02 3.48 15.80
C ARG A 180 -3.33 4.44 16.76
N GLU A 181 -3.19 5.71 16.41
CA GLU A 181 -2.45 6.68 17.24
C GLU A 181 -2.99 6.75 18.68
N ALA A 182 -4.31 6.78 18.89
CA ALA A 182 -4.90 6.81 20.23
C ALA A 182 -4.49 5.60 21.09
N GLN A 183 -4.43 4.40 20.50
CA GLN A 183 -3.98 3.20 21.20
C GLN A 183 -2.48 3.27 21.50
N TYR A 184 -1.67 3.77 20.57
CA TYR A 184 -0.23 3.95 20.77
C TYR A 184 0.07 4.92 21.92
N MET A 185 -0.61 6.07 21.94
CA MET A 185 -0.47 7.08 22.99
C MET A 185 -0.88 6.57 24.36
N LYS A 186 -1.80 5.62 24.42
CA LYS A 186 -2.22 4.95 25.66
C LYS A 186 -1.21 3.91 26.11
N ASP A 187 -0.82 3.00 25.21
CA ASP A 187 0.01 1.84 25.56
C ASP A 187 1.45 2.22 25.88
N LEU A 188 2.00 3.22 25.16
CA LEU A 188 3.40 3.66 25.30
C LEU A 188 3.53 5.05 25.92
N ALA A 189 2.52 5.52 26.67
CA ALA A 189 2.51 6.85 27.28
C ALA A 189 3.78 7.17 28.08
N GLU A 190 4.29 6.18 28.83
CA GLU A 190 5.48 6.32 29.67
C GLU A 190 6.80 6.37 28.87
N GLU A 191 6.80 5.85 27.64
CA GLU A 191 7.97 5.84 26.74
C GLU A 191 8.03 7.08 25.84
N ILE A 192 6.95 7.87 25.77
CA ILE A 192 6.84 9.04 24.91
C ILE A 192 7.18 10.29 25.74
N PRO A 193 8.25 11.03 25.40
CA PRO A 193 8.58 12.28 26.07
C PRO A 193 7.43 13.29 26.02
N ALA A 194 7.25 14.04 27.11
CA ALA A 194 6.24 15.09 27.19
C ALA A 194 6.35 16.09 26.03
N GLY A 195 5.20 16.52 25.50
CA GLY A 195 5.12 17.44 24.38
C GLY A 195 5.59 16.89 23.04
N THR A 196 5.81 15.58 22.90
CA THR A 196 6.15 14.97 21.60
C THR A 196 5.06 15.27 20.56
N VAL A 197 5.46 15.85 19.43
CA VAL A 197 4.56 16.21 18.32
C VAL A 197 4.78 15.27 17.14
N PHE A 198 3.75 14.49 16.80
CA PHE A 198 3.73 13.68 15.59
C PHE A 198 3.19 14.50 14.40
N PRO A 199 3.78 14.35 13.20
CA PRO A 199 3.27 15.01 12.00
C PRO A 199 1.86 14.53 11.68
N VAL A 200 0.96 15.45 11.35
CA VAL A 200 -0.43 15.16 10.97
C VAL A 200 -0.60 15.41 9.47
N ASN A 201 -1.39 14.58 8.79
CA ASN A 201 -1.79 14.85 7.41
C ASN A 201 -2.95 15.86 7.41
N SER A 202 -2.69 17.09 6.94
CA SER A 202 -3.71 18.14 6.85
C SER A 202 -4.43 18.19 5.50
N LYS A 203 -4.11 17.27 4.58
CA LYS A 203 -4.69 17.25 3.23
C LYS A 203 -6.04 16.55 3.24
N LYS A 204 -6.91 16.95 2.33
CA LYS A 204 -8.14 16.25 1.98
C LYS A 204 -7.86 15.05 1.07
N LEU A 205 -8.86 14.18 0.88
CA LEU A 205 -8.76 13.06 -0.05
C LEU A 205 -8.48 13.54 -1.49
N SER A 206 -9.15 14.60 -1.94
CA SER A 206 -8.97 15.20 -3.26
C SER A 206 -7.60 15.83 -3.49
N GLU A 207 -6.80 16.00 -2.43
CA GLU A 207 -5.44 16.56 -2.49
C GLU A 207 -4.35 15.48 -2.38
N GLN A 208 -4.75 14.20 -2.28
CA GLN A 208 -3.78 13.11 -2.27
C GLN A 208 -3.16 12.98 -3.66
N PRO A 209 -1.82 12.96 -3.75
CA PRO A 209 -1.15 12.96 -5.04
C PRO A 209 -1.39 11.62 -5.76
N PRO A 210 -1.66 11.65 -7.07
CA PRO A 210 -1.66 10.44 -7.88
C PRO A 210 -0.26 9.83 -7.91
N TYR A 211 -0.18 8.52 -8.14
CA TYR A 211 1.11 7.89 -8.39
C TYR A 211 1.67 8.37 -9.74
N VAL A 212 2.84 8.99 -9.70
CA VAL A 212 3.57 9.42 -10.90
C VAL A 212 4.76 8.49 -11.11
N PHE A 213 4.84 7.87 -12.29
CA PHE A 213 5.97 7.04 -12.66
C PHE A 213 7.24 7.91 -12.75
N PRO A 214 8.30 7.63 -11.97
CA PRO A 214 9.37 8.60 -11.72
C PRO A 214 10.45 8.58 -12.81
N ILE A 215 10.07 8.82 -14.07
CA ILE A 215 10.93 8.64 -15.25
C ILE A 215 12.26 9.39 -15.16
N GLU A 216 12.26 10.62 -14.68
CA GLU A 216 13.47 11.45 -14.54
C GLU A 216 14.52 10.77 -13.64
N SER A 217 14.06 10.14 -12.56
CA SER A 217 14.91 9.41 -11.63
C SER A 217 15.48 8.12 -12.22
N LEU A 218 14.99 7.65 -13.38
CA LEU A 218 15.41 6.40 -14.01
C LEU A 218 16.44 6.61 -15.13
N MET A 219 16.66 7.85 -15.55
CA MET A 219 17.57 8.17 -16.63
C MET A 219 19.04 7.87 -16.26
N SER A 220 19.82 7.63 -17.31
CA SER A 220 21.25 7.32 -17.30
C SER A 220 21.95 8.00 -18.48
N ASP A 221 23.25 7.77 -18.59
CA ASP A 221 24.05 8.14 -19.76
C ASP A 221 23.85 7.18 -20.96
N CYS A 222 22.98 6.16 -20.85
CA CYS A 222 22.72 5.17 -21.92
C CYS A 222 21.38 5.40 -22.60
N ASP A 223 21.40 5.73 -23.89
CA ASP A 223 20.18 5.95 -24.67
C ASP A 223 19.27 4.72 -24.71
N ALA A 224 19.82 3.52 -24.87
CA ALA A 224 19.03 2.29 -24.88
C ALA A 224 18.32 2.02 -23.53
N ALA A 225 18.97 2.35 -22.40
CA ALA A 225 18.35 2.25 -21.09
C ALA A 225 17.28 3.35 -20.89
N ASN A 226 17.54 4.55 -21.39
CA ASN A 226 16.59 5.67 -21.32
C ASN A 226 15.34 5.38 -22.16
N GLU A 227 15.49 4.79 -23.34
CA GLU A 227 14.38 4.33 -24.18
C GLU A 227 13.56 3.23 -23.49
N PHE A 228 14.23 2.25 -22.87
CA PHE A 228 13.56 1.22 -22.10
C PHE A 228 12.75 1.80 -20.93
N ALA A 229 13.31 2.74 -20.17
CA ALA A 229 12.58 3.41 -19.09
C ALA A 229 11.36 4.19 -19.59
N LYS A 230 11.48 4.90 -20.72
CA LYS A 230 10.35 5.59 -21.38
C LYS A 230 9.27 4.60 -21.83
N ASN A 231 9.66 3.41 -22.29
CA ASN A 231 8.71 2.35 -22.64
C ASN A 231 7.94 1.86 -21.39
N LEU A 232 8.61 1.66 -20.26
CA LEU A 232 7.96 1.30 -19.00
C LEU A 232 6.95 2.36 -18.56
N GLU A 233 7.33 3.63 -18.62
CA GLU A 233 6.44 4.76 -18.30
C GLU A 233 5.23 4.82 -19.24
N SER A 234 5.45 4.68 -20.55
CA SER A 234 4.37 4.69 -21.55
C SER A 234 3.39 3.55 -21.32
N ARG A 235 3.88 2.35 -20.97
CA ARG A 235 3.03 1.21 -20.64
C ARG A 235 2.26 1.45 -19.36
N TRP A 236 2.90 1.95 -18.31
CA TRP A 236 2.23 2.35 -17.08
C TRP A 236 1.07 3.33 -17.34
N LYS A 237 1.31 4.37 -18.14
CA LYS A 237 0.28 5.35 -18.53
C LYS A 237 -0.91 4.69 -19.24
N LYS A 238 -0.63 3.74 -20.15
CA LYS A 238 -1.67 2.96 -20.83
C LYS A 238 -2.47 2.10 -19.84
N THR A 239 -1.78 1.41 -18.93
CA THR A 239 -2.39 0.58 -17.88
C THR A 239 -3.32 1.36 -16.97
N ILE A 240 -2.95 2.58 -16.59
CA ILE A 240 -3.80 3.42 -15.73
C ILE A 240 -4.99 4.00 -16.52
N ALA A 241 -4.81 4.32 -17.80
CA ALA A 241 -5.90 4.76 -18.65
C ALA A 241 -6.99 3.68 -18.80
N ASP A 242 -6.57 2.42 -18.98
CA ASP A 242 -7.43 1.23 -19.10
C ASP A 242 -6.95 0.10 -18.17
N PRO A 243 -7.40 0.08 -16.90
CA PRO A 243 -6.92 -0.87 -15.90
C PRO A 243 -7.66 -2.21 -15.92
N SER A 244 -8.32 -2.55 -17.02
CA SER A 244 -9.05 -3.81 -17.16
C SER A 244 -8.17 -5.04 -16.92
N ASP A 245 -6.89 -4.98 -17.32
CA ASP A 245 -5.89 -6.03 -17.16
C ASP A 245 -4.70 -5.62 -16.25
N ILE A 246 -4.89 -4.64 -15.35
CA ILE A 246 -3.78 -4.02 -14.58
C ILE A 246 -2.88 -5.02 -13.87
N PHE A 247 -3.42 -6.12 -13.34
CA PHE A 247 -2.59 -7.15 -12.70
C PHE A 247 -1.53 -7.72 -13.65
N GLN A 248 -1.92 -8.10 -14.87
CA GLN A 248 -1.00 -8.70 -15.83
C GLN A 248 -0.06 -7.67 -16.44
N GLU A 249 -0.56 -6.47 -16.71
CA GLU A 249 0.26 -5.42 -17.28
C GLU A 249 1.36 -4.97 -16.30
N VAL A 250 1.03 -4.81 -15.02
CA VAL A 250 2.01 -4.48 -13.97
C VAL A 250 2.98 -5.64 -13.72
N ALA A 251 2.51 -6.89 -13.73
CA ALA A 251 3.37 -8.07 -13.62
C ALA A 251 4.40 -8.12 -14.76
N ALA A 252 3.99 -7.80 -15.98
CA ALA A 252 4.89 -7.73 -17.14
C ALA A 252 5.96 -6.63 -16.97
N LEU A 253 5.63 -5.45 -16.44
CA LEU A 253 6.65 -4.42 -16.12
C LEU A 253 7.71 -4.94 -15.14
N GLY A 254 7.27 -5.68 -14.11
CA GLY A 254 8.17 -6.33 -13.17
C GLY A 254 9.06 -7.38 -13.83
N PHE A 255 8.49 -8.23 -14.68
CA PHE A 255 9.20 -9.30 -15.38
C PHE A 255 10.32 -8.76 -16.28
N ASP A 256 10.05 -7.73 -17.07
CA ASP A 256 11.01 -7.18 -18.05
C ASP A 256 12.24 -6.56 -17.36
N THR A 257 12.06 -6.05 -16.15
CA THR A 257 13.14 -5.42 -15.37
C THR A 257 13.95 -6.42 -14.55
N THR A 258 13.41 -7.60 -14.22
CA THR A 258 14.01 -8.53 -13.25
C THR A 258 14.36 -9.90 -13.79
N VAL A 259 13.61 -10.42 -14.77
CA VAL A 259 13.69 -11.82 -15.20
C VAL A 259 13.93 -11.99 -16.69
N GLU A 260 13.50 -11.05 -17.54
CA GLU A 260 13.62 -11.19 -18.99
C GLU A 260 15.09 -11.16 -19.46
N GLN A 261 15.72 -12.34 -19.50
CA GLN A 261 17.12 -12.53 -19.87
C GLN A 261 17.45 -11.94 -21.24
N GLY A 262 16.50 -11.98 -22.18
CA GLY A 262 16.64 -11.39 -23.51
C GLY A 262 16.78 -9.87 -23.46
N GLN A 263 15.92 -9.18 -22.71
CA GLN A 263 15.94 -7.73 -22.59
C GLN A 263 17.12 -7.25 -21.76
N GLN A 264 17.43 -7.93 -20.65
CA GLN A 264 18.64 -7.64 -19.87
C GLN A 264 19.91 -7.85 -20.70
N SER A 265 19.96 -8.90 -21.54
CA SER A 265 21.08 -9.14 -22.46
C SER A 265 21.22 -8.03 -23.51
N LYS A 266 20.11 -7.58 -24.11
CA LYS A 266 20.11 -6.47 -25.08
C LYS A 266 20.63 -5.18 -24.44
N LEU A 267 20.13 -4.83 -23.25
CA LEU A 267 20.57 -3.65 -22.52
C LEU A 267 22.04 -3.76 -22.10
N ALA A 268 22.48 -4.92 -21.63
CA ALA A 268 23.89 -5.15 -21.29
C ALA A 268 24.80 -4.99 -22.52
N LYS A 269 24.39 -5.50 -23.69
CA LYS A 269 25.14 -5.31 -24.95
C LYS A 269 25.24 -3.85 -25.37
N ALA A 270 24.19 -3.06 -25.17
CA ALA A 270 24.17 -1.65 -25.54
C ALA A 270 24.84 -0.71 -24.52
N CYS A 271 24.77 -1.05 -23.23
CA CYS A 271 25.08 -0.12 -22.15
C CYS A 271 26.23 -0.55 -21.24
N SER A 272 26.75 -1.78 -21.33
CA SER A 272 27.82 -2.23 -20.44
C SER A 272 29.22 -2.12 -21.04
N THR A 273 30.23 -1.96 -20.19
CA THR A 273 31.65 -1.89 -20.54
C THR A 273 32.17 -3.18 -21.15
N GLN A 274 31.53 -4.31 -20.85
CA GLN A 274 31.88 -5.60 -21.46
C GLN A 274 31.76 -5.55 -22.98
N PHE A 275 30.77 -4.83 -23.51
CA PHE A 275 30.49 -4.74 -24.95
C PHE A 275 30.86 -3.37 -25.53
N ASN A 276 31.04 -2.35 -24.68
CA ASN A 276 31.38 -0.98 -25.08
C ASN A 276 32.59 -0.49 -24.26
N PRO A 277 33.83 -0.89 -24.62
CA PRO A 277 35.04 -0.46 -23.93
C PRO A 277 35.16 1.07 -23.92
N GLY A 278 35.41 1.67 -22.76
CA GLY A 278 35.53 3.12 -22.59
C GLY A 278 34.32 3.82 -21.94
N ARG A 279 33.22 3.08 -21.71
CA ARG A 279 32.06 3.55 -20.94
C ARG A 279 32.27 3.39 -19.43
N ASP A 280 31.53 4.13 -18.60
CA ASP A 280 31.34 3.81 -17.17
C ASP A 280 30.06 2.97 -17.00
N ASP A 281 30.20 1.81 -16.36
CA ASP A 281 29.10 0.88 -16.08
C ASP A 281 28.19 1.36 -14.95
N LYS A 282 28.70 2.21 -14.06
CA LYS A 282 28.04 2.55 -12.81
C LYS A 282 26.70 3.28 -13.01
N PRO A 283 26.58 4.32 -13.86
CA PRO A 283 25.31 5.02 -14.07
C PRO A 283 24.22 4.10 -14.62
N PHE A 284 24.59 3.23 -15.59
CA PHE A 284 23.68 2.23 -16.16
C PHE A 284 23.21 1.22 -15.11
N LYS A 285 24.13 0.62 -14.33
CA LYS A 285 23.77 -0.34 -13.28
C LYS A 285 22.85 0.28 -12.22
N GLU A 286 23.11 1.52 -11.81
CA GLU A 286 22.24 2.22 -10.87
C GLU A 286 20.88 2.57 -11.48
N ALA A 287 20.80 2.89 -12.77
CA ALA A 287 19.53 3.04 -13.47
C ALA A 287 18.71 1.75 -13.48
N MET A 288 19.32 0.61 -13.83
CA MET A 288 18.63 -0.68 -13.81
C MET A 288 18.13 -1.08 -12.42
N LYS A 289 18.92 -0.82 -11.37
CA LYS A 289 18.49 -1.03 -9.98
C LYS A 289 17.30 -0.13 -9.62
N ARG A 290 17.30 1.14 -10.04
CA ARG A 290 16.19 2.08 -9.82
C ARG A 290 14.93 1.60 -10.54
N MET A 291 15.04 1.19 -11.81
CA MET A 291 13.91 0.64 -12.59
C MET A 291 13.31 -0.60 -11.92
N SER A 292 14.16 -1.56 -11.53
CA SER A 292 13.72 -2.77 -10.82
C SER A 292 13.01 -2.46 -9.50
N ARG A 293 13.47 -1.45 -8.74
CA ARG A 293 12.80 -1.02 -7.50
C ARG A 293 11.43 -0.41 -7.79
N VAL A 294 11.33 0.44 -8.80
CA VAL A 294 10.07 1.09 -9.19
C VAL A 294 9.05 0.06 -9.66
N THR A 295 9.43 -0.85 -10.56
CA THR A 295 8.51 -1.89 -11.04
C THR A 295 8.16 -2.89 -9.94
N LYS A 296 9.10 -3.21 -9.04
CA LYS A 296 8.80 -4.01 -7.85
C LYS A 296 7.77 -3.33 -6.95
N TYR A 297 7.90 -2.02 -6.72
CA TYR A 297 6.89 -1.26 -5.96
C TYR A 297 5.51 -1.41 -6.60
N LEU A 298 5.40 -1.23 -7.92
CA LEU A 298 4.14 -1.41 -8.66
C LEU A 298 3.59 -2.84 -8.52
N VAL A 299 4.45 -3.85 -8.62
CA VAL A 299 4.05 -5.27 -8.48
C VAL A 299 3.58 -5.58 -7.07
N ASP A 300 4.18 -4.99 -6.05
CA ASP A 300 3.83 -5.22 -4.65
C ASP A 300 2.58 -4.44 -4.22
N ALA A 301 2.34 -3.26 -4.83
CA ALA A 301 1.22 -2.39 -4.52
C ALA A 301 -0.13 -3.06 -4.85
N SER A 302 -1.14 -2.91 -3.99
CA SER A 302 -2.53 -3.29 -4.30
C SER A 302 -3.28 -2.19 -5.04
N SER A 303 -2.91 -0.93 -4.79
CA SER A 303 -3.74 0.21 -5.19
C SER A 303 -2.92 1.42 -5.57
N PHE A 304 -3.44 2.24 -6.47
CA PHE A 304 -2.79 3.48 -6.92
C PHE A 304 -3.80 4.61 -6.93
N ILE A 305 -3.48 5.73 -6.28
CA ILE A 305 -4.24 6.97 -6.48
C ILE A 305 -3.99 7.44 -7.91
N VAL A 306 -5.05 7.86 -8.58
CA VAL A 306 -5.04 8.36 -9.96
C VAL A 306 -5.81 9.67 -10.05
N GLU A 307 -5.61 10.39 -11.16
CA GLU A 307 -6.39 11.59 -11.49
C GLU A 307 -7.86 11.25 -11.75
#